data_AF-A0A8D4VPC9-F1
#
_entry.id   AF-A0A8D4VPC9-F1
#
_cell.length_a   1.000
_cell.length_b   1.000
_cell.length_c   1.000
_cell.angle_alpha   90.00
_cell.angle_beta   90.00
_cell.angle_gamma   90.00
#
_symmetry.space_group_name_H-M   'P 1'
#
loop_
_entity.id
_entity.type
_entity.pdbx_description
1 polymer ?
#
loop_
_entity_poly.entity_id
_entity_poly.type
_entity_poly.pdbx_seq_one_letter_code
_entity_poly.pdbx_strand_id
1 'polypeptide(L)'
;MTTDLQTLAQQARQWAEQGVAAGWLSGEDAESFRHFENHTPDTLFEHDGSRPLVVAFFGGTGVGKSSLLNRLAGQPIARTGVERPTSREVSVFVHESVQLQRLPGDFPLEKVKIARHQDASQRHILWIDMPDMDSTEQANRDLVLAWLPHIDVLIYVVSPERYRDEKAWRLLLSHGQEHAWLFILNQWDRAQAIQLEDFGRQLALAGFADPVVLKTDSREPAGDRQADDFPRLAEIIQSLCDGHTVSQLEHRARQVRQEQLASGLERCLDRLQSGDDPAQLQRRWETLWEETEDNLLQGLQWPMQQYAQAFVARDGNPLRPQVKLAQPPEAGDGAAPAGRYALWDDWAQTLAEDAIDRLVLEAAQAGLSHADLKARTGQIKPQLPTLVMAQAQQTLRLALANPGNSLQRYALRFAALCTAVLPVTALSWVGYQALTAYQASAATHDHYLGADFAIHSVLLVAIAWLLPWFLHRQLAPSAEKAALKGLRQGIVGGLAAAASQIAGLIDESQRQRQAFVTAGQDLAQRCRAAETSAQPLDGVLLNRLLQGRT
;
A
#
# COMPACT_ATOMS: atom_id res chain seq x y z
N MET A 1 -18.18 2.70 22.54
CA MET A 1 -18.15 3.64 21.41
C MET A 1 -18.66 2.87 20.21
N THR A 2 -19.95 3.02 19.87
CA THR A 2 -20.52 2.42 18.67
C THR A 2 -19.88 3.09 17.46
N THR A 3 -18.98 2.39 16.79
CA THR A 3 -18.31 2.90 15.59
C THR A 3 -19.38 3.12 14.53
N ASP A 4 -19.60 4.38 14.16
CA ASP A 4 -20.57 4.73 13.14
C ASP A 4 -20.13 4.16 11.78
N LEU A 5 -21.06 3.51 11.08
CA LEU A 5 -20.83 2.93 9.74
C LEU A 5 -20.31 4.02 8.78
N GLN A 6 -20.80 5.25 8.91
CA GLN A 6 -20.34 6.38 8.11
C GLN A 6 -18.85 6.65 8.31
N THR A 7 -18.39 6.58 9.57
CA THR A 7 -16.97 6.76 9.90
C THR A 7 -16.12 5.63 9.32
N LEU A 8 -16.58 4.37 9.40
CA LEU A 8 -15.87 3.23 8.84
C LEU A 8 -15.77 3.32 7.30
N ALA A 9 -16.87 3.65 6.63
CA ALA A 9 -16.89 3.83 5.18
C ALA A 9 -16.01 5.00 4.72
N GLN A 10 -16.01 6.12 5.46
CA GLN A 10 -15.11 7.24 5.18
C GLN A 10 -13.64 6.85 5.35
N GLN A 11 -13.31 6.10 6.42
CA GLN A 11 -11.97 5.57 6.63
C GLN A 11 -11.55 4.61 5.51
N ALA A 12 -12.46 3.74 5.04
CA ALA A 12 -12.21 2.82 3.94
C ALA A 12 -11.96 3.55 2.62
N ARG A 13 -12.74 4.59 2.33
CA ARG A 13 -12.53 5.46 1.17
C ARG A 13 -11.18 6.16 1.22
N GLN A 14 -10.80 6.75 2.36
CA GLN A 14 -9.51 7.41 2.52
C GLN A 14 -8.35 6.42 2.35
N TRP A 15 -8.48 5.22 2.93
CA TRP A 15 -7.50 4.15 2.76
C TRP A 15 -7.36 3.75 1.29
N ALA A 16 -8.46 3.57 0.56
CA ALA A 16 -8.43 3.23 -0.85
C ALA A 16 -7.80 4.35 -1.71
N GLU A 17 -8.15 5.61 -1.46
CA GLU A 17 -7.58 6.77 -2.16
C GLU A 17 -6.06 6.90 -1.92
N GLN A 18 -5.60 6.64 -0.69
CA GLN A 18 -4.17 6.59 -0.37
C GLN A 18 -3.46 5.43 -1.11
N GLY A 19 -4.10 4.27 -1.18
CA GLY A 19 -3.57 3.11 -1.92
C GLY A 19 -3.43 3.38 -3.42
N VAL A 20 -4.38 4.10 -4.02
CA VAL A 20 -4.28 4.53 -5.43
C VAL A 20 -3.18 5.56 -5.63
N ALA A 21 -3.07 6.55 -4.75
CA ALA A 21 -2.01 7.56 -4.82
C ALA A 21 -0.61 6.94 -4.69
N ALA A 22 -0.47 5.90 -3.86
CA ALA A 22 0.75 5.12 -3.72
C ALA A 22 0.97 4.13 -4.89
N GLY A 23 -0.03 3.88 -5.74
CA GLY A 23 0.04 2.92 -6.85
C GLY A 23 -0.11 1.45 -6.44
N TRP A 24 -0.64 1.18 -5.25
CA TRP A 24 -0.91 -0.17 -4.75
C TRP A 24 -2.30 -0.69 -5.12
N LEU A 25 -3.28 0.21 -5.25
CA LEU A 25 -4.66 -0.11 -5.62
C LEU A 25 -5.01 0.49 -6.98
N SER A 26 -6.01 -0.10 -7.64
CA SER A 26 -6.53 0.41 -8.91
C SER A 26 -7.57 1.51 -8.69
N GLY A 27 -7.82 2.34 -9.70
CA GLY A 27 -8.89 3.34 -9.66
C GLY A 27 -10.27 2.73 -9.44
N GLU A 28 -10.50 1.53 -9.99
CA GLU A 28 -11.75 0.76 -9.81
C GLU A 28 -11.97 0.38 -8.33
N ASP A 29 -10.90 0.03 -7.61
CA ASP A 29 -10.99 -0.29 -6.19
C ASP A 29 -11.45 0.94 -5.39
N ALA A 30 -10.86 2.10 -5.64
CA ALA A 30 -11.27 3.34 -4.99
C ALA A 30 -12.70 3.76 -5.36
N GLU A 31 -13.12 3.56 -6.62
CA GLU A 31 -14.50 3.81 -7.04
C GLU A 31 -15.49 2.92 -6.29
N SER A 32 -15.16 1.64 -6.06
CA SER A 32 -16.03 0.73 -5.30
C SER A 32 -16.31 1.21 -3.88
N PHE A 33 -15.32 1.81 -3.19
CA PHE A 33 -15.51 2.40 -1.86
C PHE A 33 -16.15 3.79 -1.89
N ARG A 34 -16.03 4.52 -3.00
CA ARG A 34 -16.74 5.81 -3.20
C ARG A 34 -18.22 5.61 -3.42
N HIS A 35 -18.59 4.59 -4.17
CA HIS A 35 -19.96 4.17 -4.42
C HIS A 35 -20.54 3.33 -3.28
N PHE A 36 -19.77 3.08 -2.21
CA PHE A 36 -20.31 2.48 -1.01
C PHE A 36 -21.30 3.46 -0.37
N GLU A 37 -22.57 3.28 -0.68
CA GLU A 37 -23.65 4.14 -0.24
C GLU A 37 -23.94 3.89 1.24
N ASN A 38 -23.70 4.91 2.08
CA ASN A 38 -24.03 4.88 3.51
C ASN A 38 -25.51 5.17 3.80
N HIS A 39 -26.36 5.13 2.78
CA HIS A 39 -27.75 5.48 2.87
C HIS A 39 -28.52 4.38 3.62
N THR A 40 -29.13 4.74 4.74
CA THR A 40 -30.06 3.89 5.49
C THR A 40 -31.46 4.50 5.42
N PRO A 41 -32.53 3.73 5.69
CA PRO A 41 -33.87 4.30 5.87
C PRO A 41 -33.89 5.41 6.92
N ASP A 42 -33.07 5.31 7.97
CA ASP A 42 -32.91 6.34 9.01
C ASP A 42 -32.42 7.70 8.46
N THR A 43 -31.55 7.70 7.45
CA THR A 43 -31.10 8.96 6.81
C THR A 43 -32.22 9.77 6.17
N LEU A 44 -33.40 9.18 5.94
CA LEU A 44 -34.57 9.91 5.43
C LEU A 44 -35.22 10.82 6.49
N PHE A 45 -34.95 10.61 7.78
CA PHE A 45 -35.73 11.21 8.86
C PHE A 45 -34.87 12.08 9.78
N GLU A 46 -35.45 13.16 10.30
CA GLU A 46 -34.77 14.00 11.30
C GLU A 46 -34.65 13.26 12.64
N HIS A 47 -33.48 13.37 13.29
CA HIS A 47 -33.11 12.62 14.49
C HIS A 47 -33.80 13.17 15.75
N ASP A 48 -35.10 12.90 15.93
CA ASP A 48 -35.82 13.30 17.16
C ASP A 48 -36.91 12.30 17.61
N GLY A 49 -36.87 11.05 17.14
CA GLY A 49 -37.82 10.01 17.58
C GLY A 49 -37.74 8.69 16.79
N SER A 50 -38.70 7.79 17.04
CA SER A 50 -38.85 6.55 16.28
C SER A 50 -39.32 6.85 14.85
N ARG A 51 -38.52 6.48 13.84
CA ARG A 51 -38.88 6.60 12.43
C ARG A 51 -40.01 5.63 12.03
N PRO A 52 -40.83 5.95 11.01
CA PRO A 52 -41.79 5.00 10.45
C PRO A 52 -41.09 3.88 9.65
N LEU A 53 -41.80 2.77 9.45
CA LEU A 53 -41.42 1.70 8.54
C LEU A 53 -41.50 2.20 7.09
N VAL A 54 -40.43 2.05 6.32
CA VAL A 54 -40.40 2.44 4.91
C VAL A 54 -40.73 1.23 4.03
N VAL A 55 -41.90 1.28 3.39
CA VAL A 55 -42.44 0.20 2.56
C VAL A 55 -42.56 0.66 1.12
N ALA A 56 -41.90 -0.03 0.19
CA ALA A 56 -41.93 0.31 -1.22
C ALA A 56 -42.58 -0.78 -2.08
N PHE A 57 -43.37 -0.36 -3.07
CA PHE A 57 -43.98 -1.25 -4.06
C PHE A 57 -43.10 -1.33 -5.30
N PHE A 58 -42.74 -2.56 -5.65
CA PHE A 58 -41.87 -2.89 -6.76
C PHE A 58 -42.57 -3.86 -7.72
N GLY A 59 -42.36 -3.74 -9.05
CA GLY A 59 -43.04 -4.60 -10.02
C GLY A 59 -43.20 -3.98 -11.42
N GLY A 60 -43.60 -4.79 -12.39
CA GLY A 60 -43.79 -4.37 -13.79
C GLY A 60 -44.95 -3.40 -14.01
N THR A 61 -45.05 -2.84 -15.23
CA THR A 61 -46.15 -1.95 -15.60
C THR A 61 -47.48 -2.71 -15.62
N GLY A 62 -48.53 -2.12 -15.02
CA GLY A 62 -49.90 -2.66 -15.09
C GLY A 62 -50.16 -3.88 -14.18
N VAL A 63 -49.22 -4.24 -13.31
CA VAL A 63 -49.41 -5.32 -12.30
C VAL A 63 -50.30 -4.89 -11.13
N GLY A 64 -50.64 -3.60 -11.04
CA GLY A 64 -51.58 -3.05 -10.06
C GLY A 64 -50.97 -2.57 -8.74
N LYS A 65 -49.68 -2.14 -8.74
CA LYS A 65 -49.01 -1.54 -7.58
C LYS A 65 -49.78 -0.36 -6.97
N SER A 66 -50.06 0.66 -7.77
CA SER A 66 -50.77 1.87 -7.31
C SER A 66 -52.19 1.57 -6.82
N SER A 67 -52.89 0.61 -7.42
CA SER A 67 -54.21 0.16 -6.95
C SER A 67 -54.12 -0.55 -5.60
N LEU A 68 -53.11 -1.40 -5.40
CA LEU A 68 -52.87 -2.08 -4.15
C LEU A 68 -52.44 -1.11 -3.04
N LEU A 69 -51.58 -0.14 -3.36
CA LEU A 69 -51.18 0.94 -2.47
C LEU A 69 -52.40 1.74 -2.00
N ASN A 70 -53.30 2.14 -2.91
CA ASN A 70 -54.52 2.86 -2.54
C ASN A 70 -55.41 2.05 -1.61
N ARG A 71 -55.48 0.73 -1.81
CA ARG A 71 -56.26 -0.16 -0.95
C ARG A 71 -55.64 -0.30 0.44
N LEU A 72 -54.31 -0.42 0.54
CA LEU A 72 -53.58 -0.47 1.82
C LEU A 72 -53.65 0.86 2.57
N ALA A 73 -53.56 1.96 1.84
CA ALA A 73 -53.61 3.29 2.41
C ALA A 73 -55.04 3.81 2.65
N GLY A 74 -56.08 3.03 2.29
CA GLY A 74 -57.48 3.37 2.48
C GLY A 74 -57.97 4.62 1.75
N GLN A 75 -57.14 5.22 0.89
CA GLN A 75 -57.40 6.47 0.18
C GLN A 75 -56.81 6.43 -1.24
N PRO A 76 -57.40 7.15 -2.21
CA PRO A 76 -56.89 7.21 -3.58
C PRO A 76 -55.69 8.18 -3.68
N ILE A 77 -54.52 7.72 -3.26
CA ILE A 77 -53.29 8.52 -3.15
C ILE A 77 -52.45 8.44 -4.44
N ALA A 78 -52.33 7.24 -5.00
CA ALA A 78 -51.65 7.00 -6.26
C ALA A 78 -52.67 7.08 -7.41
N ARG A 79 -52.28 7.73 -8.52
CA ARG A 79 -53.15 7.87 -9.70
C ARG A 79 -53.31 6.52 -10.40
N THR A 80 -54.50 5.94 -10.36
CA THR A 80 -54.85 4.72 -11.10
C THR A 80 -55.53 5.08 -12.42
N GLY A 81 -54.99 4.69 -13.57
CA GLY A 81 -55.59 4.99 -14.89
C GLY A 81 -55.02 4.15 -16.04
N VAL A 82 -55.84 3.93 -17.08
CA VAL A 82 -55.50 3.16 -18.31
C VAL A 82 -54.79 4.03 -19.35
N GLU A 83 -55.03 5.35 -19.34
CA GLU A 83 -54.26 6.32 -20.11
C GLU A 83 -52.90 6.53 -19.45
N ARG A 84 -51.87 6.06 -20.15
CA ARG A 84 -50.48 6.09 -19.69
C ARG A 84 -49.97 7.52 -19.67
N PRO A 85 -49.49 7.98 -18.52
CA PRO A 85 -48.14 8.50 -18.45
C PRO A 85 -47.31 7.49 -17.68
N THR A 86 -46.26 6.98 -18.32
CA THR A 86 -45.12 6.33 -17.66
C THR A 86 -44.79 7.11 -16.39
N SER A 87 -45.05 6.57 -15.19
CA SER A 87 -44.71 7.29 -13.96
C SER A 87 -43.19 7.38 -13.91
N ARG A 88 -42.67 8.51 -14.37
CA ARG A 88 -41.26 8.92 -14.32
C ARG A 88 -40.90 9.48 -12.94
N GLU A 89 -41.80 9.33 -11.98
CA GLU A 89 -41.74 9.93 -10.66
C GLU A 89 -41.97 8.86 -9.58
N VAL A 90 -41.25 8.99 -8.47
CA VAL A 90 -41.46 8.21 -7.25
C VAL A 90 -42.49 8.93 -6.40
N SER A 91 -43.56 8.24 -6.02
CA SER A 91 -44.59 8.82 -5.13
C SER A 91 -44.36 8.36 -3.70
N VAL A 92 -44.21 9.30 -2.78
CA VAL A 92 -44.02 9.05 -1.35
C VAL A 92 -45.30 9.47 -0.63
N PHE A 93 -45.90 8.57 0.14
CA PHE A 93 -47.05 8.85 0.99
C PHE A 93 -46.65 8.72 2.46
N VAL A 94 -46.79 9.82 3.19
CA VAL A 94 -46.23 9.95 4.55
C VAL A 94 -47.16 10.78 5.43
N HIS A 95 -47.22 10.45 6.72
CA HIS A 95 -48.02 11.21 7.67
C HIS A 95 -47.44 12.61 7.91
N GLU A 96 -48.30 13.62 8.09
CA GLU A 96 -47.89 15.03 8.20
C GLU A 96 -46.94 15.34 9.36
N SER A 97 -46.99 14.54 10.43
CA SER A 97 -46.12 14.68 11.61
C SER A 97 -44.72 14.10 11.43
N VAL A 98 -44.46 13.37 10.36
CA VAL A 98 -43.13 12.83 10.05
C VAL A 98 -42.35 13.87 9.24
N GLN A 99 -41.19 14.25 9.76
CA GLN A 99 -40.29 15.17 9.09
C GLN A 99 -39.26 14.39 8.29
N LEU A 100 -39.29 14.57 6.98
CA LEU A 100 -38.29 14.02 6.07
C LEU A 100 -37.12 15.01 6.00
N GLN A 101 -35.89 14.52 6.18
CA GLN A 101 -34.70 15.30 5.88
C GLN A 101 -34.70 15.69 4.40
N ARG A 102 -34.01 16.78 4.06
CA ARG A 102 -33.63 17.02 2.67
C ARG A 102 -32.73 15.87 2.25
N LEU A 103 -33.24 15.03 1.33
CA LEU A 103 -32.46 14.00 0.67
C LEU A 103 -31.16 14.62 0.12
N PRO A 104 -30.05 13.86 0.08
CA PRO A 104 -28.74 14.34 -0.36
C PRO A 104 -28.81 15.07 -1.72
N GLY A 105 -27.89 16.00 -1.98
CA GLY A 105 -27.90 16.81 -3.21
C GLY A 105 -27.84 16.02 -4.52
N ASP A 106 -27.32 14.79 -4.47
CA ASP A 106 -27.22 13.86 -5.62
C ASP A 106 -28.52 13.06 -5.85
N PHE A 107 -29.49 13.18 -4.94
CA PHE A 107 -30.75 12.48 -5.03
C PHE A 107 -31.66 13.15 -6.07
N PRO A 108 -32.30 12.40 -6.99
CA PRO A 108 -33.13 12.96 -8.06
C PRO A 108 -34.49 13.50 -7.55
N LEU A 109 -34.42 14.53 -6.71
CA LEU A 109 -35.55 15.19 -6.02
C LEU A 109 -36.60 15.75 -6.99
N GLU A 110 -36.18 16.15 -8.19
CA GLU A 110 -37.07 16.70 -9.23
C GLU A 110 -38.16 15.71 -9.67
N LYS A 111 -37.98 14.41 -9.39
CA LYS A 111 -38.88 13.34 -9.77
C LYS A 111 -39.55 12.67 -8.56
N VAL A 112 -39.61 13.34 -7.42
CA VAL A 112 -40.26 12.80 -6.21
C VAL A 112 -41.51 13.59 -5.88
N LYS A 113 -42.65 12.90 -5.81
CA LYS A 113 -43.93 13.49 -5.42
C LYS A 113 -44.30 13.05 -4.01
N ILE A 114 -44.31 13.98 -3.07
CA ILE A 114 -44.68 13.71 -1.68
C ILE A 114 -46.16 14.07 -1.46
N ALA A 115 -46.96 13.08 -1.05
CA ALA A 115 -48.34 13.24 -0.62
C ALA A 115 -48.42 13.06 0.90
N ARG A 116 -48.93 14.07 1.62
CA ARG A 116 -49.08 14.01 3.09
C ARG A 116 -50.51 13.71 3.51
N HIS A 117 -50.68 12.95 4.59
CA HIS A 117 -51.99 12.64 5.18
C HIS A 117 -52.05 12.86 6.70
N GLN A 118 -53.27 12.88 7.23
CA GLN A 118 -53.59 13.06 8.66
C GLN A 118 -54.17 11.79 9.31
N ASP A 119 -54.20 10.67 8.57
CA ASP A 119 -54.68 9.39 9.11
C ASP A 119 -53.70 8.84 10.17
N ALA A 120 -54.11 8.92 11.43
CA ALA A 120 -53.31 8.49 12.58
C ALA A 120 -53.02 6.98 12.57
N SER A 121 -53.86 6.16 11.94
CA SER A 121 -53.64 4.70 11.86
C SER A 121 -52.42 4.33 11.02
N GLN A 122 -52.03 5.20 10.08
CA GLN A 122 -50.89 5.04 9.17
C GLN A 122 -49.71 5.93 9.53
N ARG A 123 -49.71 6.53 10.73
CA ARG A 123 -48.62 7.40 11.18
C ARG A 123 -47.25 6.73 11.17
N HIS A 124 -47.21 5.42 11.38
CA HIS A 124 -45.99 4.63 11.52
C HIS A 124 -45.50 3.99 10.22
N ILE A 125 -46.12 4.30 9.08
CA ILE A 125 -45.75 3.75 7.78
C ILE A 125 -45.47 4.89 6.80
N LEU A 126 -44.39 4.77 6.05
CA LEU A 126 -44.11 5.57 4.87
C LEU A 126 -44.19 4.66 3.65
N TRP A 127 -45.10 4.98 2.74
CA TRP A 127 -45.30 4.20 1.53
C TRP A 127 -44.61 4.84 0.33
N ILE A 128 -43.96 4.02 -0.49
CA ILE A 128 -43.27 4.45 -1.71
C ILE A 128 -43.83 3.67 -2.90
N ASP A 129 -44.41 4.37 -3.87
CA ASP A 129 -44.73 3.80 -5.19
C ASP A 129 -43.53 4.04 -6.11
N MET A 130 -42.80 2.97 -6.43
CA MET A 130 -41.63 3.04 -7.32
C MET A 130 -42.04 2.97 -8.79
N PRO A 131 -41.31 3.66 -9.69
CA PRO A 131 -41.60 3.63 -11.12
C PRO A 131 -41.37 2.22 -11.71
N ASP A 132 -42.03 1.96 -12.85
CA ASP A 132 -41.94 0.67 -13.51
C ASP A 132 -40.56 0.43 -14.14
N MET A 133 -39.97 -0.71 -13.79
CA MET A 133 -38.66 -1.14 -14.33
C MET A 133 -38.69 -1.65 -15.77
N ASP A 134 -39.86 -2.01 -16.28
CA ASP A 134 -40.00 -2.54 -17.63
C ASP A 134 -39.79 -1.47 -18.70
N SER A 135 -39.80 -0.19 -18.31
CA SER A 135 -39.52 0.93 -19.19
C SER A 135 -38.08 0.85 -19.73
N THR A 136 -37.89 1.14 -21.01
CA THR A 136 -36.57 1.18 -21.67
C THR A 136 -35.71 2.38 -21.22
N GLU A 137 -36.20 3.19 -20.30
CA GLU A 137 -35.56 4.42 -19.83
C GLU A 137 -34.59 4.12 -18.68
N GLN A 138 -33.30 4.31 -18.93
CA GLN A 138 -32.23 4.14 -17.94
C GLN A 138 -32.46 4.98 -16.66
N ALA A 139 -33.01 6.19 -16.84
CA ALA A 139 -33.34 7.10 -15.74
C ALA A 139 -34.32 6.53 -14.70
N ASN A 140 -35.24 5.61 -15.08
CA ASN A 140 -36.18 5.01 -14.11
C ASN A 140 -35.50 3.92 -13.28
N ARG A 141 -34.56 3.19 -13.88
CA ARG A 141 -33.74 2.20 -13.16
C ARG A 141 -32.80 2.89 -12.16
N ASP A 142 -32.16 3.97 -12.57
CA ASP A 142 -31.27 4.75 -11.70
C ASP A 142 -32.03 5.33 -10.50
N LEU A 143 -33.28 5.80 -10.73
CA LEU A 143 -34.19 6.23 -9.67
C LEU A 143 -34.52 5.10 -8.69
N VAL A 144 -34.84 3.91 -9.18
CA VAL A 144 -35.12 2.76 -8.31
C VAL A 144 -33.89 2.42 -7.47
N LEU A 145 -32.72 2.31 -8.09
CA LEU A 145 -31.47 1.98 -7.41
C LEU A 145 -31.13 3.01 -6.32
N ALA A 146 -31.35 4.31 -6.58
CA ALA A 146 -31.13 5.35 -5.59
C ALA A 146 -32.07 5.26 -4.36
N TRP A 147 -33.28 4.74 -4.52
CA TRP A 147 -34.24 4.58 -3.42
C TRP A 147 -34.05 3.29 -2.62
N LEU A 148 -33.50 2.22 -3.22
CA LEU A 148 -33.34 0.92 -2.55
C LEU A 148 -32.68 1.00 -1.17
N PRO A 149 -31.53 1.67 -0.98
CA PRO A 149 -30.86 1.73 0.32
C PRO A 149 -31.70 2.32 1.45
N HIS A 150 -32.75 3.08 1.11
CA HIS A 150 -33.63 3.78 2.02
C HIS A 150 -34.92 3.01 2.35
N ILE A 151 -35.07 1.76 1.89
CA ILE A 151 -36.28 0.95 2.07
C ILE A 151 -36.06 -0.18 3.09
N ASP A 152 -37.02 -0.38 4.00
CA ASP A 152 -37.00 -1.51 4.93
C ASP A 152 -37.65 -2.76 4.30
N VAL A 153 -38.82 -2.57 3.69
CA VAL A 153 -39.66 -3.64 3.15
C VAL A 153 -39.97 -3.38 1.68
N LEU A 154 -39.63 -4.35 0.83
CA LEU A 154 -39.96 -4.36 -0.58
C LEU A 154 -41.14 -5.30 -0.84
N ILE A 155 -42.24 -4.73 -1.32
CA ILE A 155 -43.41 -5.47 -1.78
C ILE A 155 -43.28 -5.69 -3.28
N TYR A 156 -42.91 -6.89 -3.69
CA TYR A 156 -42.83 -7.27 -5.10
C TYR A 156 -44.20 -7.73 -5.61
N VAL A 157 -44.85 -6.88 -6.41
CA VAL A 157 -46.16 -7.12 -7.00
C VAL A 157 -46.01 -7.62 -8.43
N VAL A 158 -46.59 -8.79 -8.70
CA VAL A 158 -46.63 -9.40 -10.02
C VAL A 158 -48.06 -9.69 -10.45
N SER A 159 -48.30 -9.70 -11.76
CA SER A 159 -49.56 -10.20 -12.33
C SER A 159 -49.38 -11.63 -12.84
N PRO A 160 -50.46 -12.38 -13.08
CA PRO A 160 -50.39 -13.76 -13.58
C PRO A 160 -49.73 -13.87 -14.96
N GLU A 161 -49.72 -12.77 -15.73
CA GLU A 161 -49.09 -12.69 -17.04
C GLU A 161 -47.60 -12.33 -16.98
N ARG A 162 -47.14 -11.70 -15.89
CA ARG A 162 -45.81 -11.06 -15.78
C ARG A 162 -44.95 -11.55 -14.60
N TYR A 163 -45.39 -12.58 -13.88
CA TYR A 163 -44.62 -13.10 -12.74
C TYR A 163 -43.25 -13.67 -13.10
N ARG A 164 -43.00 -13.98 -14.39
CA ARG A 164 -41.73 -14.51 -14.91
C ARG A 164 -40.78 -13.46 -15.51
N ASP A 165 -41.02 -12.16 -15.30
CA ASP A 165 -40.21 -11.09 -15.91
C ASP A 165 -38.75 -11.05 -15.37
N GLU A 166 -37.77 -11.15 -16.26
CA GLU A 166 -36.34 -11.32 -15.93
C GLU A 166 -35.66 -10.06 -15.34
N LYS A 167 -36.13 -8.86 -15.70
CA LYS A 167 -35.49 -7.60 -15.26
C LYS A 167 -35.67 -7.35 -13.76
N ALA A 168 -36.89 -7.53 -13.26
CA ALA A 168 -37.20 -7.41 -11.84
C ALA A 168 -36.51 -8.51 -11.02
N TRP A 169 -36.37 -9.71 -11.61
CA TRP A 169 -35.67 -10.84 -11.04
C TRP A 169 -34.18 -10.59 -10.75
N ARG A 170 -33.44 -9.95 -11.66
CA ARG A 170 -32.02 -9.64 -11.46
C ARG A 170 -31.76 -8.65 -10.32
N LEU A 171 -32.73 -7.77 -10.04
CA LEU A 171 -32.63 -6.80 -8.96
C LEU A 171 -32.87 -7.46 -7.60
N LEU A 172 -33.85 -8.38 -7.52
CA LEU A 172 -34.05 -9.30 -6.41
C LEU A 172 -32.79 -10.10 -6.06
N LEU A 173 -32.05 -10.57 -7.06
CA LEU A 173 -30.82 -11.33 -6.85
C LEU A 173 -29.65 -10.49 -6.33
N SER A 174 -29.60 -9.20 -6.66
CA SER A 174 -28.46 -8.33 -6.30
C SER A 174 -28.64 -7.64 -4.95
N HIS A 175 -29.88 -7.29 -4.57
CA HIS A 175 -30.19 -6.55 -3.34
C HIS A 175 -31.08 -7.35 -2.37
N GLY A 176 -31.25 -8.64 -2.62
CA GLY A 176 -32.15 -9.53 -1.88
C GLY A 176 -31.85 -9.64 -0.39
N GLN A 177 -30.57 -9.54 0.00
CA GLN A 177 -30.12 -9.71 1.38
C GLN A 177 -30.30 -8.46 2.25
N GLU A 178 -30.52 -7.30 1.64
CA GLU A 178 -30.55 -6.00 2.31
C GLU A 178 -31.94 -5.62 2.84
N HIS A 179 -32.99 -6.24 2.30
CA HIS A 179 -34.38 -5.85 2.55
C HIS A 179 -35.25 -7.04 2.96
N ALA A 180 -36.34 -6.75 3.67
CA ALA A 180 -37.42 -7.71 3.85
C ALA A 180 -38.32 -7.73 2.61
N TRP A 181 -38.59 -8.90 2.06
CA TRP A 181 -39.36 -9.09 0.83
C TRP A 181 -40.74 -9.69 1.11
N LEU A 182 -41.76 -9.06 0.54
CA LEU A 182 -43.12 -9.58 0.48
C LEU A 182 -43.51 -9.78 -0.98
N PHE A 183 -43.97 -10.97 -1.32
CA PHE A 183 -44.31 -11.34 -2.68
C PHE A 183 -45.81 -11.35 -2.87
N ILE A 184 -46.31 -10.63 -3.87
CA ILE A 184 -47.74 -10.48 -4.11
C ILE A 184 -48.08 -10.87 -5.54
N LEU A 185 -48.87 -11.92 -5.68
CA LEU A 185 -49.57 -12.24 -6.92
C LEU A 185 -50.91 -11.49 -6.92
N ASN A 186 -50.92 -10.33 -7.57
CA ASN A 186 -52.12 -9.50 -7.72
C ASN A 186 -52.97 -9.99 -8.90
N GLN A 187 -54.18 -9.43 -9.05
CA GLN A 187 -55.14 -9.83 -10.09
C GLN A 187 -55.50 -11.32 -9.95
N TRP A 188 -55.68 -11.78 -8.69
CA TRP A 188 -55.98 -13.17 -8.38
C TRP A 188 -57.29 -13.65 -9.05
N ASP A 189 -58.19 -12.73 -9.39
CA ASP A 189 -59.41 -13.00 -10.16
C ASP A 189 -59.16 -13.63 -11.53
N ARG A 190 -57.97 -13.44 -12.09
CA ARG A 190 -57.55 -13.99 -13.40
C ARG A 190 -56.49 -15.08 -13.28
N ALA A 191 -55.99 -15.31 -12.07
CA ALA A 191 -54.87 -16.19 -11.81
C ALA A 191 -55.31 -17.65 -11.63
N GLN A 192 -54.37 -18.57 -11.81
CA GLN A 192 -54.55 -20.00 -11.56
C GLN A 192 -53.58 -20.47 -10.48
N ALA A 193 -53.96 -21.50 -9.72
CA ALA A 193 -53.13 -22.07 -8.64
C ALA A 193 -51.73 -22.50 -9.12
N ILE A 194 -51.63 -23.03 -10.35
CA ILE A 194 -50.35 -23.46 -10.92
C ILE A 194 -49.35 -22.32 -11.12
N GLN A 195 -49.84 -21.08 -11.34
CA GLN A 195 -48.97 -19.90 -11.48
C GLN A 195 -48.39 -19.48 -10.13
N LEU A 196 -49.14 -19.67 -9.03
CA LEU A 196 -48.64 -19.42 -7.68
C LEU A 196 -47.52 -20.41 -7.31
N GLU A 197 -47.73 -21.70 -7.59
CA GLU A 197 -46.72 -22.74 -7.36
C GLU A 197 -45.45 -22.48 -8.17
N ASP A 198 -45.62 -22.09 -9.45
CA ASP A 198 -44.48 -21.77 -10.30
C ASP A 198 -43.72 -20.54 -9.83
N PHE A 199 -44.42 -19.49 -9.40
CA PHE A 199 -43.79 -18.31 -8.82
C PHE A 199 -43.02 -18.65 -7.54
N GLY A 200 -43.57 -19.50 -6.68
CA GLY A 200 -42.86 -20.02 -5.50
C GLY A 200 -41.57 -20.78 -5.86
N ARG A 201 -41.60 -21.62 -6.91
CA ARG A 201 -40.39 -22.30 -7.42
C ARG A 201 -39.34 -21.32 -7.93
N GLN A 202 -39.76 -20.25 -8.62
CA GLN A 202 -38.82 -19.22 -9.04
C GLN A 202 -38.17 -18.58 -7.83
N LEU A 203 -38.93 -18.14 -6.83
CA LEU A 203 -38.42 -17.55 -5.58
C LEU A 203 -37.40 -18.45 -4.86
N ALA A 204 -37.62 -19.77 -4.86
CA ALA A 204 -36.64 -20.71 -4.34
C ALA A 204 -35.30 -20.68 -5.10
N LEU A 205 -35.32 -20.51 -6.43
CA LEU A 205 -34.10 -20.34 -7.23
C LEU A 205 -33.37 -19.02 -6.94
N ALA A 206 -34.06 -17.99 -6.44
CA ALA A 206 -33.43 -16.77 -5.94
C ALA A 206 -32.87 -16.89 -4.52
N GLY A 207 -32.96 -18.05 -3.87
CA GLY A 207 -32.45 -18.25 -2.51
C GLY A 207 -33.44 -17.90 -1.39
N PHE A 208 -34.72 -17.71 -1.71
CA PHE A 208 -35.78 -17.65 -0.69
C PHE A 208 -36.26 -19.06 -0.36
N ALA A 209 -35.86 -19.61 0.79
CA ALA A 209 -36.20 -20.97 1.18
C ALA A 209 -37.69 -21.17 1.52
N ASP A 210 -38.34 -20.18 2.13
CA ASP A 210 -39.77 -20.21 2.49
C ASP A 210 -40.43 -18.82 2.35
N PRO A 211 -40.52 -18.28 1.11
CA PRO A 211 -41.01 -16.92 0.86
C PRO A 211 -42.50 -16.77 1.20
N VAL A 212 -42.86 -15.61 1.75
CA VAL A 212 -44.27 -15.25 1.96
C VAL A 212 -44.86 -14.74 0.65
N VAL A 213 -45.65 -15.58 -0.02
CA VAL A 213 -46.39 -15.25 -1.24
C VAL A 213 -47.88 -15.09 -0.93
N LEU A 214 -48.43 -13.91 -1.20
CA LEU A 214 -49.82 -13.55 -0.92
C LEU A 214 -50.60 -13.30 -2.22
N LYS A 215 -51.85 -13.73 -2.25
CA LYS A 215 -52.76 -13.52 -3.39
C LYS A 215 -53.65 -12.31 -3.11
N THR A 216 -53.68 -11.33 -4.01
CA THR A 216 -54.52 -10.14 -3.82
C THR A 216 -55.36 -9.83 -5.04
N ASP A 217 -56.49 -9.16 -4.80
CA ASP A 217 -57.31 -8.54 -5.83
C ASP A 217 -57.50 -7.06 -5.48
N SER A 218 -57.09 -6.14 -6.33
CA SER A 218 -57.11 -4.71 -6.00
C SER A 218 -58.39 -3.99 -6.49
N ARG A 219 -59.38 -4.72 -7.02
CA ARG A 219 -60.66 -4.13 -7.47
C ARG A 219 -61.49 -3.62 -6.28
N GLU A 220 -62.44 -2.71 -6.51
CA GLU A 220 -63.40 -2.37 -5.46
C GLU A 220 -64.25 -3.60 -5.11
N PRO A 221 -64.67 -3.78 -3.84
CA PRO A 221 -65.50 -4.90 -3.44
C PRO A 221 -66.92 -4.77 -4.02
N ALA A 222 -67.09 -5.11 -5.29
CA ALA A 222 -68.36 -5.46 -5.89
C ALA A 222 -68.61 -6.96 -5.69
N GLY A 223 -69.89 -7.36 -5.51
CA GLY A 223 -70.29 -8.69 -5.03
C GLY A 223 -69.66 -9.91 -5.74
N ASP A 224 -69.55 -10.99 -4.96
CA ASP A 224 -68.93 -12.30 -5.26
C ASP A 224 -67.43 -12.26 -5.57
N ARG A 225 -66.67 -11.67 -4.63
CA ARG A 225 -65.22 -11.67 -4.68
C ARG A 225 -64.66 -12.98 -4.12
N GLN A 226 -63.74 -13.61 -4.85
CA GLN A 226 -62.90 -14.67 -4.29
C GLN A 226 -62.17 -14.16 -3.05
N ALA A 227 -62.07 -14.99 -2.01
CA ALA A 227 -61.29 -14.69 -0.84
C ALA A 227 -59.82 -14.45 -1.24
N ASP A 228 -59.30 -13.28 -0.88
CA ASP A 228 -57.91 -12.90 -1.10
C ASP A 228 -57.15 -12.75 0.22
N ASP A 229 -55.83 -12.77 0.15
CA ASP A 229 -54.93 -12.67 1.31
C ASP A 229 -54.66 -11.22 1.73
N PHE A 230 -55.48 -10.26 1.28
CA PHE A 230 -55.29 -8.85 1.62
C PHE A 230 -55.38 -8.54 3.12
N PRO A 231 -56.33 -9.10 3.90
CA PRO A 231 -56.34 -8.91 5.35
C PRO A 231 -55.04 -9.37 6.00
N ARG A 232 -54.50 -10.51 5.54
CA ARG A 232 -53.22 -11.04 6.00
C ARG A 232 -52.04 -10.16 5.62
N LEU A 233 -52.04 -9.56 4.42
CA LEU A 233 -51.03 -8.57 4.02
C LEU A 233 -51.04 -7.36 4.97
N ALA A 234 -52.21 -6.82 5.27
CA ALA A 234 -52.35 -5.69 6.18
C ALA A 234 -51.87 -6.05 7.59
N GLU A 235 -52.23 -7.23 8.10
CA GLU A 235 -51.76 -7.74 9.41
C GLU A 235 -50.23 -7.88 9.47
N ILE A 236 -49.61 -8.44 8.43
CA ILE A 236 -48.15 -8.58 8.35
C ILE A 236 -47.49 -7.20 8.38
N ILE A 237 -47.93 -6.27 7.54
CA ILE A 237 -47.34 -4.92 7.51
C ILE A 237 -47.53 -4.23 8.86
N GLN A 238 -48.72 -4.32 9.47
CA GLN A 238 -48.99 -3.76 10.80
C GLN A 238 -48.05 -4.35 11.86
N SER A 239 -47.76 -5.66 11.82
CA SER A 239 -46.81 -6.31 12.72
C SER A 239 -45.37 -5.83 12.53
N LEU A 240 -44.99 -5.44 11.31
CA LEU A 240 -43.64 -4.93 11.01
C LEU A 240 -43.48 -3.47 11.45
N CYS A 241 -44.58 -2.76 11.71
CA CYS A 241 -44.57 -1.36 12.15
C CYS A 241 -44.19 -1.18 13.63
N ASP A 242 -44.04 -2.27 14.38
CA ASP A 242 -43.57 -2.20 15.77
C ASP A 242 -42.15 -1.61 15.81
N GLY A 243 -41.91 -0.66 16.73
CA GLY A 243 -40.62 0.02 16.86
C GLY A 243 -39.47 -0.96 17.14
N HIS A 244 -39.76 -2.09 17.79
CA HIS A 244 -38.77 -3.15 17.98
C HIS A 244 -38.38 -3.82 16.66
N THR A 245 -39.34 -4.16 15.80
CA THR A 245 -39.09 -4.79 14.49
C THR A 245 -38.38 -3.84 13.53
N VAL A 246 -38.75 -2.56 13.51
CA VAL A 246 -38.05 -1.52 12.72
C VAL A 246 -36.58 -1.43 13.14
N SER A 247 -36.32 -1.44 14.46
CA SER A 247 -34.95 -1.44 15.00
C SER A 247 -34.15 -2.69 14.62
N GLN A 248 -34.79 -3.86 14.60
CA GLN A 248 -34.16 -5.11 14.17
C GLN A 248 -33.80 -5.10 12.67
N LEU A 249 -34.71 -4.61 11.81
CA LEU A 249 -34.45 -4.46 10.37
C LEU A 249 -33.28 -3.51 10.11
N GLU A 250 -33.23 -2.39 10.83
CA GLU A 250 -32.12 -1.43 10.73
C GLU A 250 -30.79 -2.02 11.17
N HIS A 251 -30.78 -2.74 12.30
CA HIS A 251 -29.57 -3.39 12.78
C HIS A 251 -29.03 -4.40 11.76
N ARG A 252 -29.92 -5.21 11.15
CA ARG A 252 -29.55 -6.17 10.12
C ARG A 252 -29.04 -5.50 8.85
N ALA A 253 -29.72 -4.47 8.34
CA ALA A 253 -29.27 -3.75 7.15
C ALA A 253 -27.87 -3.14 7.38
N ARG A 254 -27.62 -2.59 8.57
CA ARG A 254 -26.28 -2.11 8.96
C ARG A 254 -25.25 -3.24 8.98
N GLN A 255 -25.59 -4.42 9.49
CA GLN A 255 -24.68 -5.58 9.51
C GLN A 255 -24.31 -6.06 8.11
N VAL A 256 -25.29 -6.24 7.21
CA VAL A 256 -25.04 -6.68 5.82
C VAL A 256 -24.09 -5.71 5.12
N ARG A 257 -24.27 -4.40 5.32
CA ARG A 257 -23.36 -3.38 4.76
C ARG A 257 -21.97 -3.42 5.37
N GLN A 258 -21.85 -3.61 6.69
CA GLN A 258 -20.55 -3.80 7.34
C GLN A 258 -19.81 -5.03 6.80
N GLU A 259 -20.52 -6.13 6.56
CA GLU A 259 -19.98 -7.35 5.95
C GLU A 259 -19.53 -7.11 4.50
N GLN A 260 -20.32 -6.36 3.71
CA GLN A 260 -19.95 -5.97 2.35
C GLN A 260 -18.69 -5.09 2.33
N LEU A 261 -18.59 -4.12 3.23
CA LEU A 261 -17.42 -3.25 3.38
C LEU A 261 -16.17 -4.06 3.77
N ALA A 262 -16.30 -4.93 4.76
CA ALA A 262 -15.22 -5.82 5.21
C ALA A 262 -14.76 -6.73 4.07
N SER A 263 -15.69 -7.35 3.35
CA SER A 263 -15.40 -8.22 2.20
C SER A 263 -14.77 -7.44 1.03
N GLY A 264 -15.13 -6.17 0.84
CA GLY A 264 -14.46 -5.26 -0.10
C GLY A 264 -13.01 -5.00 0.27
N LEU A 265 -12.74 -4.68 1.54
CA LEU A 265 -11.39 -4.47 2.06
C LEU A 265 -10.54 -5.74 1.94
N GLU A 266 -11.08 -6.90 2.35
CA GLU A 266 -10.39 -8.19 2.29
C GLU A 266 -10.00 -8.57 0.87
N ARG A 267 -10.91 -8.41 -0.12
CA ARG A 267 -10.57 -8.64 -1.54
C ARG A 267 -9.44 -7.76 -2.05
N CYS A 268 -9.30 -6.54 -1.53
CA CYS A 268 -8.19 -5.66 -1.87
C CYS A 268 -6.90 -6.11 -1.17
N LEU A 269 -6.98 -6.48 0.11
CA LEU A 269 -5.84 -6.96 0.89
C LEU A 269 -5.27 -8.28 0.34
N ASP A 270 -6.13 -9.22 -0.07
CA ASP A 270 -5.69 -10.50 -0.65
C ASP A 270 -4.86 -10.29 -1.93
N ARG A 271 -5.27 -9.33 -2.78
CA ARG A 271 -4.51 -8.94 -3.98
C ARG A 271 -3.20 -8.25 -3.64
N LEU A 272 -3.13 -7.54 -2.52
CA LEU A 272 -1.89 -6.90 -2.04
C LEU A 272 -0.94 -7.91 -1.40
N GLN A 273 -1.42 -9.05 -0.90
CA GLN A 273 -0.58 -10.06 -0.23
C GLN A 273 -0.04 -11.14 -1.18
N SER A 274 -0.57 -11.25 -2.40
CA SER A 274 -0.14 -12.24 -3.39
C SER A 274 1.19 -11.91 -4.10
N GLY A 275 1.93 -10.88 -3.66
CA GLY A 275 3.23 -10.51 -4.22
C GLY A 275 4.42 -11.33 -3.70
N ASP A 276 5.55 -11.26 -4.42
CA ASP A 276 6.83 -11.88 -4.02
C ASP A 276 7.28 -11.43 -2.61
N ASP A 277 7.96 -12.34 -1.89
CA ASP A 277 8.49 -12.09 -0.55
C ASP A 277 9.47 -10.89 -0.56
N PRO A 278 9.26 -9.86 0.28
CA PRO A 278 10.16 -8.70 0.36
C PRO A 278 11.63 -9.06 0.65
N ALA A 279 11.88 -10.14 1.39
CA ALA A 279 13.25 -10.61 1.63
C ALA A 279 13.91 -11.17 0.36
N GLN A 280 13.13 -11.55 -0.65
CA GLN A 280 13.65 -12.00 -1.93
C GLN A 280 14.14 -10.83 -2.79
N LEU A 281 13.42 -9.71 -2.80
CA LEU A 281 13.84 -8.51 -3.53
C LEU A 281 15.16 -7.95 -2.99
N GLN A 282 15.32 -7.92 -1.65
CA GLN A 282 16.56 -7.50 -1.01
C GLN A 282 17.76 -8.36 -1.43
N ARG A 283 17.59 -9.69 -1.43
CA ARG A 283 18.63 -10.63 -1.88
C ARG A 283 18.95 -10.47 -3.37
N ARG A 284 17.94 -10.26 -4.22
CA ARG A 284 18.14 -10.00 -5.66
C ARG A 284 18.94 -8.71 -5.87
N TRP A 285 18.66 -7.65 -5.09
CA TRP A 285 19.43 -6.42 -5.11
C TRP A 285 20.90 -6.64 -4.74
N GLU A 286 21.16 -7.34 -3.64
CA GLU A 286 22.52 -7.65 -3.20
C GLU A 286 23.30 -8.40 -4.28
N THR A 287 22.72 -9.43 -4.89
CA THR A 287 23.37 -10.18 -5.98
C THR A 287 23.61 -9.30 -7.22
N LEU A 288 22.60 -8.52 -7.64
CA LEU A 288 22.72 -7.63 -8.80
C LEU A 288 23.80 -6.57 -8.59
N TRP A 289 23.88 -6.00 -7.39
CA TRP A 289 24.85 -4.96 -7.07
C TRP A 289 26.26 -5.54 -6.92
N GLU A 290 26.41 -6.73 -6.34
CA GLU A 290 27.71 -7.43 -6.29
C GLU A 290 28.29 -7.65 -7.69
N GLU A 291 27.46 -8.15 -8.63
CA GLU A 291 27.87 -8.30 -10.05
C GLU A 291 28.25 -6.96 -10.69
N THR A 292 27.50 -5.90 -10.36
CA THR A 292 27.75 -4.54 -10.87
C THR A 292 29.05 -3.96 -10.30
N GLU A 293 29.29 -4.14 -9.00
CA GLU A 293 30.50 -3.71 -8.31
C GLU A 293 31.74 -4.40 -8.90
N ASP A 294 31.69 -5.71 -9.12
CA ASP A 294 32.81 -6.44 -9.71
C ASP A 294 33.14 -5.93 -11.13
N ASN A 295 32.12 -5.69 -11.95
CA ASN A 295 32.30 -5.13 -13.29
C ASN A 295 32.88 -3.70 -13.25
N LEU A 296 32.38 -2.85 -12.35
CA LEU A 296 32.93 -1.51 -12.13
C LEU A 296 34.39 -1.57 -11.69
N LEU A 297 34.74 -2.42 -10.72
CA LEU A 297 36.11 -2.54 -10.22
C LEU A 297 37.08 -3.04 -11.28
N GLN A 298 36.64 -3.94 -12.16
CA GLN A 298 37.44 -4.40 -13.31
C GLN A 298 37.67 -3.27 -14.32
N GLY A 299 36.61 -2.54 -14.71
CA GLY A 299 36.74 -1.42 -15.65
C GLY A 299 37.56 -0.24 -15.10
N LEU A 300 37.45 0.03 -13.80
CA LEU A 300 38.16 1.12 -13.12
C LEU A 300 39.61 0.77 -12.75
N GLN A 301 40.07 -0.47 -12.99
CA GLN A 301 41.42 -0.91 -12.63
C GLN A 301 42.52 -0.06 -13.27
N TRP A 302 42.43 0.21 -14.57
CA TRP A 302 43.43 1.02 -15.28
C TRP A 302 43.35 2.51 -14.90
N PRO A 303 42.16 3.17 -14.87
CA PRO A 303 42.03 4.53 -14.35
C PRO A 303 42.62 4.70 -12.94
N MET A 304 42.34 3.78 -12.02
CA MET A 304 42.90 3.83 -10.66
C MET A 304 44.43 3.82 -10.63
N GLN A 305 45.09 3.03 -11.50
CA GLN A 305 46.55 3.00 -11.61
C GLN A 305 47.11 4.33 -12.10
N GLN A 306 46.49 4.92 -13.13
CA GLN A 306 46.89 6.23 -13.67
C GLN A 306 46.76 7.34 -12.63
N TYR A 307 45.64 7.39 -11.90
CA TYR A 307 45.43 8.36 -10.84
C TYR A 307 46.41 8.20 -9.68
N ALA A 308 46.71 6.95 -9.26
CA ALA A 308 47.69 6.70 -8.21
C ALA A 308 49.09 7.20 -8.60
N GLN A 309 49.52 6.95 -9.84
CA GLN A 309 50.81 7.42 -10.36
C GLN A 309 50.86 8.95 -10.45
N ALA A 310 49.82 9.58 -11.00
CA ALA A 310 49.75 11.03 -11.16
C ALA A 310 49.73 11.77 -9.81
N PHE A 311 49.04 11.22 -8.81
CA PHE A 311 48.96 11.80 -7.47
C PHE A 311 50.32 11.77 -6.76
N VAL A 312 51.01 10.61 -6.79
CA VAL A 312 52.34 10.46 -6.18
C VAL A 312 53.40 11.31 -6.88
N ALA A 313 53.34 11.44 -8.21
CA ALA A 313 54.27 12.27 -8.97
C ALA A 313 54.10 13.78 -8.69
N ARG A 314 52.89 14.24 -8.32
CA ARG A 314 52.60 15.67 -8.07
C ARG A 314 52.77 16.09 -6.60
N ASP A 315 52.44 15.23 -5.63
CA ASP A 315 52.59 15.53 -4.18
C ASP A 315 54.04 15.47 -3.66
N GLY A 316 55.01 15.07 -4.50
CA GLY A 316 56.43 15.19 -4.20
C GLY A 316 56.98 16.64 -4.25
N ASN A 317 56.16 17.62 -4.66
CA ASN A 317 56.57 19.02 -4.81
C ASN A 317 55.75 19.94 -3.87
N PRO A 318 56.32 20.48 -2.78
CA PRO A 318 55.61 21.25 -1.76
C PRO A 318 55.04 22.60 -2.24
N LEU A 319 55.27 22.97 -3.51
CA LEU A 319 54.84 24.23 -4.11
C LEU A 319 53.61 24.11 -5.03
N ARG A 320 53.00 22.92 -5.17
CA ARG A 320 51.83 22.70 -6.06
C ARG A 320 50.52 22.50 -5.29
N PRO A 321 49.37 22.99 -5.81
CA PRO A 321 48.07 22.89 -5.15
C PRO A 321 47.56 21.44 -5.04
N GLN A 322 46.81 21.15 -3.98
CA GLN A 322 46.26 19.82 -3.66
C GLN A 322 45.37 19.26 -4.80
N VAL A 323 45.57 17.99 -5.16
CA VAL A 323 44.74 17.29 -6.14
C VAL A 323 43.35 17.00 -5.56
N LYS A 324 42.30 17.48 -6.25
CA LYS A 324 40.89 17.11 -6.00
C LYS A 324 40.49 16.05 -7.01
N LEU A 325 40.05 14.87 -6.55
CA LEU A 325 39.64 13.77 -7.45
C LEU A 325 38.38 14.10 -8.27
N ALA A 326 37.58 15.07 -7.80
CA ALA A 326 36.34 15.51 -8.45
C ALA A 326 36.56 16.47 -9.65
N GLN A 327 37.78 16.89 -9.94
CA GLN A 327 38.09 17.79 -11.05
C GLN A 327 39.18 17.16 -11.94
N PRO A 328 39.01 17.15 -13.28
CA PRO A 328 40.07 16.68 -14.17
C PRO A 328 41.32 17.54 -13.96
N PRO A 329 42.54 16.96 -14.03
CA PRO A 329 43.77 17.71 -13.79
C PRO A 329 43.88 18.87 -14.80
N GLU A 330 43.99 20.10 -14.30
CA GLU A 330 44.22 21.26 -15.16
C GLU A 330 45.53 21.09 -15.95
N ALA A 331 45.45 21.40 -17.25
CA ALA A 331 46.57 21.36 -18.18
C ALA A 331 47.53 22.53 -17.91
N GLY A 332 48.47 22.32 -16.99
CA GLY A 332 49.56 23.26 -16.69
C GLY A 332 50.94 22.60 -16.83
N ASP A 333 51.66 23.04 -17.87
CA ASP A 333 53.09 22.93 -18.19
C ASP A 333 53.88 21.63 -17.85
N GLY A 334 54.16 20.88 -18.92
CA GLY A 334 55.50 20.30 -19.12
C GLY A 334 55.71 18.81 -18.79
N ALA A 335 54.68 18.06 -18.40
CA ALA A 335 54.74 16.60 -18.37
C ALA A 335 53.45 16.01 -18.94
N ALA A 336 53.60 15.00 -19.81
CA ALA A 336 52.58 14.40 -20.67
C ALA A 336 51.17 14.29 -20.05
N PRO A 337 50.10 14.44 -20.86
CA PRO A 337 48.73 14.47 -20.37
C PRO A 337 48.37 13.11 -19.78
N ALA A 338 48.34 13.00 -18.45
CA ALA A 338 47.47 12.03 -17.80
C ALA A 338 46.07 12.31 -18.35
N GLY A 339 45.57 11.38 -19.16
CA GLY A 339 44.49 11.63 -20.12
C GLY A 339 43.21 12.17 -19.51
N ARG A 340 42.35 12.67 -20.39
CA ARG A 340 40.98 13.21 -20.20
C ARG A 340 39.97 12.32 -19.44
N TYR A 341 40.42 11.28 -18.75
CA TYR A 341 39.57 10.28 -18.11
C TYR A 341 39.33 10.66 -16.66
N ALA A 342 38.09 10.99 -16.33
CA ALA A 342 37.62 11.05 -14.95
C ALA A 342 37.72 9.64 -14.34
N LEU A 343 38.06 9.54 -13.04
CA LEU A 343 38.07 8.25 -12.34
C LEU A 343 36.67 7.59 -12.34
N TRP A 344 35.62 8.41 -12.48
CA TRP A 344 34.25 8.00 -12.73
C TRP A 344 33.79 8.62 -14.05
N ASP A 345 33.53 7.80 -15.07
CA ASP A 345 33.14 8.22 -16.41
C ASP A 345 31.68 7.87 -16.73
N ASP A 346 31.23 8.23 -17.93
CA ASP A 346 29.85 7.98 -18.38
C ASP A 346 29.50 6.48 -18.41
N TRP A 347 30.50 5.61 -18.67
CA TRP A 347 30.31 4.17 -18.66
C TRP A 347 30.02 3.67 -17.23
N ALA A 348 30.83 4.09 -16.24
CA ALA A 348 30.61 3.73 -14.84
C ALA A 348 29.26 4.26 -14.33
N GLN A 349 28.88 5.47 -14.73
CA GLN A 349 27.57 6.04 -14.41
C GLN A 349 26.43 5.20 -15.00
N THR A 350 26.48 4.91 -16.29
CA THR A 350 25.42 4.15 -17.00
C THR A 350 25.25 2.76 -16.39
N LEU A 351 26.36 2.06 -16.11
CA LEU A 351 26.30 0.72 -15.54
C LEU A 351 25.65 0.70 -14.14
N ALA A 352 25.93 1.70 -13.31
CA ALA A 352 25.29 1.83 -11.99
C ALA A 352 23.81 2.21 -12.11
N GLU A 353 23.45 3.09 -13.05
CA GLU A 353 22.07 3.49 -13.30
C GLU A 353 21.21 2.33 -13.83
N ASP A 354 21.76 1.50 -14.72
CA ASP A 354 21.10 0.30 -15.27
C ASP A 354 20.75 -0.72 -14.17
N ALA A 355 21.66 -0.94 -13.22
CA ALA A 355 21.41 -1.81 -12.07
C ALA A 355 20.25 -1.28 -11.21
N ILE A 356 20.19 0.03 -10.99
CA ILE A 356 19.11 0.69 -10.25
C ILE A 356 17.78 0.61 -11.01
N ASP A 357 17.78 0.82 -12.33
CA ASP A 357 16.55 0.72 -13.13
C ASP A 357 16.00 -0.70 -13.17
N ARG A 358 16.88 -1.70 -13.24
CA ARG A 358 16.49 -3.11 -13.16
C ARG A 358 15.87 -3.42 -11.80
N LEU A 359 16.42 -2.90 -10.70
CA LEU A 359 15.81 -3.01 -9.38
C LEU A 359 14.40 -2.39 -9.35
N VAL A 360 14.21 -1.20 -9.91
CA VAL A 360 12.91 -0.52 -9.93
C VAL A 360 11.87 -1.34 -10.70
N LEU A 361 12.26 -2.01 -11.78
CA LEU A 361 11.40 -2.91 -12.53
C LEU A 361 11.03 -4.18 -11.73
N GLU A 362 12.02 -4.82 -11.09
CA GLU A 362 11.78 -6.01 -10.26
C GLU A 362 10.95 -5.69 -9.02
N ALA A 363 11.13 -4.50 -8.42
CA ALA A 363 10.34 -4.03 -7.29
C ALA A 363 8.85 -3.84 -7.65
N ALA A 364 8.57 -3.38 -8.88
CA ALA A 364 7.20 -3.28 -9.37
C ALA A 364 6.51 -4.66 -9.47
N GLN A 365 7.25 -5.69 -9.89
CA GLN A 365 6.76 -7.07 -9.94
C GLN A 365 6.51 -7.65 -8.53
N ALA A 366 7.29 -7.21 -7.54
CA ALA A 366 7.10 -7.56 -6.14
C ALA A 366 5.95 -6.79 -5.44
N GLY A 367 5.23 -5.93 -6.16
CA GLY A 367 4.10 -5.16 -5.64
C GLY A 367 4.49 -3.89 -4.86
N LEU A 368 5.72 -3.39 -5.03
CA LEU A 368 6.12 -2.08 -4.52
C LEU A 368 5.75 -0.97 -5.51
N SER A 369 5.64 0.26 -4.99
CA SER A 369 5.30 1.42 -5.82
C SER A 369 6.44 1.75 -6.78
N HIS A 370 6.25 1.43 -8.06
CA HIS A 370 7.19 1.80 -9.11
C HIS A 370 7.43 3.31 -9.17
N ALA A 371 6.37 4.12 -9.01
CA ALA A 371 6.46 5.57 -9.11
C ALA A 371 7.30 6.18 -7.98
N ASP A 372 7.06 5.77 -6.73
CA ASP A 372 7.82 6.28 -5.58
C ASP A 372 9.29 5.84 -5.62
N LEU A 373 9.54 4.55 -5.88
CA LEU A 373 10.92 4.04 -5.98
C LEU A 373 11.70 4.70 -7.12
N LYS A 374 11.08 4.90 -8.30
CA LYS A 374 11.70 5.62 -9.41
C LYS A 374 12.03 7.08 -9.05
N ALA A 375 11.13 7.76 -8.35
CA ALA A 375 11.34 9.15 -7.93
C ALA A 375 12.50 9.28 -6.92
N ARG A 376 12.54 8.40 -5.91
CA ARG A 376 13.58 8.39 -4.88
C ARG A 376 14.95 7.97 -5.43
N THR A 377 14.99 6.91 -6.23
CA THR A 377 16.23 6.45 -6.88
C THR A 377 16.77 7.49 -7.87
N GLY A 378 15.88 8.21 -8.57
CA GLY A 378 16.26 9.32 -9.46
C GLY A 378 16.99 10.47 -8.76
N GLN A 379 16.83 10.64 -7.44
CA GLN A 379 17.60 11.61 -6.66
C GLN A 379 19.00 11.10 -6.29
N ILE A 380 19.17 9.77 -6.13
CA ILE A 380 20.44 9.13 -5.76
C ILE A 380 21.37 8.98 -6.97
N LYS A 381 20.84 8.56 -8.13
CA LYS A 381 21.62 8.36 -9.37
C LYS A 381 22.64 9.48 -9.68
N PRO A 382 22.27 10.77 -9.72
CA PRO A 382 23.22 11.85 -10.01
C PRO A 382 24.23 12.11 -8.89
N GLN A 383 23.99 11.61 -7.67
CA GLN A 383 24.87 11.77 -6.52
C GLN A 383 25.94 10.67 -6.44
N LEU A 384 25.77 9.55 -7.15
CA LEU A 384 26.70 8.42 -7.14
C LEU A 384 28.17 8.82 -7.37
N PRO A 385 28.52 9.63 -8.40
CA PRO A 385 29.91 10.02 -8.62
C PRO A 385 30.47 10.78 -7.42
N THR A 386 29.69 11.70 -6.86
CA THR A 386 30.15 12.53 -5.73
C THR A 386 30.40 11.71 -4.48
N LEU A 387 29.54 10.72 -4.20
CA LEU A 387 29.65 9.85 -3.04
C LEU A 387 30.87 8.93 -3.16
N VAL A 388 31.05 8.28 -4.32
CA VAL A 388 32.17 7.37 -4.56
C VAL A 388 33.49 8.15 -4.58
N MET A 389 33.55 9.30 -5.24
CA MET A 389 34.77 10.11 -5.33
C MET A 389 35.16 10.74 -3.99
N ALA A 390 34.19 11.19 -3.17
CA ALA A 390 34.47 11.71 -1.84
C ALA A 390 35.11 10.64 -0.95
N GLN A 391 34.57 9.42 -0.97
CA GLN A 391 35.10 8.29 -0.21
C GLN A 391 36.49 7.87 -0.73
N ALA A 392 36.67 7.79 -2.04
CA ALA A 392 37.96 7.52 -2.68
C ALA A 392 39.04 8.54 -2.28
N GLN A 393 38.69 9.82 -2.19
CA GLN A 393 39.63 10.87 -1.79
C GLN A 393 40.04 10.74 -0.33
N GLN A 394 39.10 10.42 0.55
CA GLN A 394 39.36 10.26 1.98
C GLN A 394 40.28 9.07 2.24
N THR A 395 40.00 7.90 1.66
CA THR A 395 40.82 6.69 1.85
C THR A 395 42.18 6.81 1.17
N LEU A 396 42.27 7.48 0.02
CA LEU A 396 43.55 7.79 -0.63
C LEU A 396 44.46 8.61 0.30
N ARG A 397 43.93 9.68 0.90
CA ARG A 397 44.68 10.52 1.86
C ARG A 397 45.13 9.72 3.07
N LEU A 398 44.26 8.88 3.64
CA LEU A 398 44.60 8.02 4.78
C LEU A 398 45.67 6.99 4.44
N ALA A 399 45.60 6.39 3.25
CA ALA A 399 46.56 5.40 2.78
C ALA A 399 47.95 6.02 2.52
N LEU A 400 48.00 7.25 2.01
CA LEU A 400 49.24 7.99 1.81
C LEU A 400 49.84 8.53 3.12
N ALA A 401 49.00 8.91 4.09
CA ALA A 401 49.48 9.31 5.41
C ALA A 401 50.14 8.16 6.18
N ASN A 402 49.69 6.91 5.94
CA ASN A 402 50.20 5.72 6.62
C ASN A 402 50.55 4.59 5.62
N PRO A 403 51.61 4.77 4.80
CA PRO A 403 51.92 3.81 3.75
C PRO A 403 52.42 2.48 4.35
N GLY A 404 52.08 1.37 3.68
CA GLY A 404 52.47 0.02 4.09
C GLY A 404 51.60 -0.62 5.18
N ASN A 405 51.79 -1.92 5.40
CA ASN A 405 51.05 -2.69 6.41
C ASN A 405 51.60 -2.45 7.83
N SER A 406 50.86 -2.81 8.87
CA SER A 406 51.26 -2.62 10.28
C SER A 406 52.63 -3.23 10.60
N LEU A 407 52.90 -4.46 10.12
CA LEU A 407 54.19 -5.14 10.26
C LEU A 407 55.34 -4.38 9.59
N GLN A 408 55.11 -3.83 8.40
CA GLN A 408 56.11 -3.05 7.67
C GLN A 408 56.42 -1.75 8.39
N ARG A 409 55.41 -1.07 8.95
CA ARG A 409 55.59 0.13 9.78
C ARG A 409 56.39 -0.18 11.05
N TYR A 410 56.15 -1.33 11.69
CA TYR A 410 56.95 -1.78 12.83
C TYR A 410 58.40 -2.06 12.43
N ALA A 411 58.62 -2.81 11.35
CA ALA A 411 59.96 -3.11 10.83
C ALA A 411 60.73 -1.84 10.47
N LEU A 412 60.08 -0.82 9.89
CA LEU A 412 60.67 0.48 9.61
C LEU A 412 61.05 1.25 10.88
N ARG A 413 60.16 1.30 11.88
CA ARG A 413 60.46 1.93 13.17
C ARG A 413 61.63 1.22 13.87
N PHE A 414 61.68 -0.11 13.82
CA PHE A 414 62.76 -0.90 14.37
C PHE A 414 64.08 -0.66 13.62
N ALA A 415 64.07 -0.65 12.28
CA ALA A 415 65.24 -0.33 11.47
C ALA A 415 65.75 1.10 11.73
N ALA A 416 64.84 2.08 11.89
CA ALA A 416 65.18 3.44 12.26
C ALA A 416 65.84 3.52 13.66
N LEU A 417 65.28 2.80 14.64
CA LEU A 417 65.89 2.67 15.97
C LEU A 417 67.28 2.04 15.89
N CYS A 418 67.44 0.94 15.15
CA CYS A 418 68.73 0.30 14.92
C CYS A 418 69.74 1.24 14.26
N THR A 419 69.29 2.09 13.34
CA THR A 419 70.14 3.10 12.68
C THR A 419 70.70 4.13 13.68
N ALA A 420 69.94 4.45 14.74
CA ALA A 420 70.40 5.37 15.79
C ALA A 420 71.22 4.66 16.88
N VAL A 421 70.82 3.45 17.29
CA VAL A 421 71.38 2.76 18.46
C VAL A 421 72.64 1.96 18.13
N LEU A 422 72.64 1.19 17.03
CA LEU A 422 73.76 0.28 16.71
C LEU A 422 75.10 0.99 16.49
N PRO A 423 75.18 2.16 15.82
CA PRO A 423 76.46 2.88 15.70
C PRO A 423 76.99 3.36 17.06
N VAL A 424 76.10 3.83 17.95
CA VAL A 424 76.48 4.31 19.29
C VAL A 424 76.95 3.15 20.16
N THR A 425 76.26 2.00 20.14
CA THR A 425 76.68 0.82 20.90
C THR A 425 77.97 0.22 20.35
N ALA A 426 78.15 0.18 19.03
CA ALA A 426 79.39 -0.27 18.40
C ALA A 426 80.57 0.63 18.78
N LEU A 427 80.41 1.96 18.72
CA LEU A 427 81.44 2.91 19.15
C LEU A 427 81.76 2.80 20.64
N SER A 428 80.74 2.64 21.48
CA SER A 428 80.90 2.46 22.93
C SER A 428 81.65 1.16 23.24
N TRP A 429 81.35 0.08 22.50
CA TRP A 429 82.01 -1.21 22.65
C TRP A 429 83.48 -1.17 22.22
N VAL A 430 83.76 -0.57 21.05
CA VAL A 430 85.13 -0.33 20.58
C VAL A 430 85.91 0.51 21.59
N GLY A 431 85.29 1.56 22.14
CA GLY A 431 85.89 2.40 23.18
C GLY A 431 86.18 1.64 24.48
N TYR A 432 85.24 0.80 24.93
CA TYR A 432 85.43 -0.06 26.10
C TYR A 432 86.58 -1.04 25.89
N GLN A 433 86.63 -1.73 24.75
CA GLN A 433 87.73 -2.64 24.43
C GLN A 433 89.08 -1.93 24.33
N ALA A 434 89.12 -0.72 23.77
CA ALA A 434 90.34 0.08 23.72
C ALA A 434 90.83 0.43 25.14
N LEU A 435 89.91 0.80 26.05
CA LEU A 435 90.25 1.14 27.44
C LEU A 435 90.73 -0.08 28.24
N THR A 436 90.06 -1.23 28.12
CA THR A 436 90.47 -2.46 28.82
C THR A 436 91.78 -2.99 28.27
N ALA A 437 91.99 -2.94 26.95
CA ALA A 437 93.26 -3.28 26.32
C ALA A 437 94.39 -2.33 26.76
N TYR A 438 94.11 -1.03 26.96
CA TYR A 438 95.08 -0.09 27.53
C TYR A 438 95.48 -0.44 28.95
N GLN A 439 94.50 -0.71 29.82
CA GLN A 439 94.77 -1.10 31.21
C GLN A 439 95.57 -2.41 31.29
N ALA A 440 95.25 -3.38 30.43
CA ALA A 440 95.98 -4.64 30.34
C ALA A 440 97.42 -4.45 29.82
N SER A 441 97.60 -3.70 28.73
CA SER A 441 98.91 -3.39 28.15
C SER A 441 99.80 -2.57 29.09
N ALA A 442 99.22 -1.63 29.86
CA ALA A 442 99.92 -0.89 30.90
C ALA A 442 100.42 -1.78 32.05
N ALA A 443 99.80 -2.95 32.28
CA ALA A 443 100.21 -3.91 33.30
C ALA A 443 101.25 -4.92 32.79
N THR A 444 101.22 -5.30 31.50
CA THR A 444 102.04 -6.40 30.96
C THR A 444 103.15 -5.99 29.98
N HIS A 445 103.29 -4.71 29.62
CA HIS A 445 104.28 -4.19 28.64
C HIS A 445 104.14 -4.75 27.20
N ASP A 446 103.05 -5.42 26.86
CA ASP A 446 102.78 -5.89 25.49
C ASP A 446 102.24 -4.77 24.58
N HIS A 447 102.43 -4.94 23.26
CA HIS A 447 102.05 -3.97 22.22
C HIS A 447 100.60 -3.47 22.34
N TYR A 448 100.46 -2.15 22.39
CA TYR A 448 99.18 -1.45 22.57
C TYR A 448 98.41 -1.34 21.24
N LEU A 449 97.45 -2.27 21.06
CA LEU A 449 96.48 -2.41 19.94
C LEU A 449 97.10 -2.78 18.57
N GLY A 450 96.68 -3.94 18.03
CA GLY A 450 97.16 -4.48 16.74
C GLY A 450 96.28 -4.12 15.52
N ALA A 451 96.76 -4.44 14.32
CA ALA A 451 96.04 -4.23 13.06
C ALA A 451 94.68 -4.96 13.03
N ASP A 452 94.60 -6.14 13.64
CA ASP A 452 93.34 -6.91 13.74
C ASP A 452 92.26 -6.14 14.51
N PHE A 453 92.63 -5.44 15.59
CA PHE A 453 91.70 -4.61 16.35
C PHE A 453 91.15 -3.46 15.49
N ALA A 454 92.01 -2.80 14.72
CA ALA A 454 91.61 -1.71 13.84
C ALA A 454 90.66 -2.21 12.74
N ILE A 455 90.97 -3.34 12.10
CA ILE A 455 90.14 -3.95 11.04
C ILE A 455 88.78 -4.34 11.61
N HIS A 456 88.73 -5.05 12.74
CA HIS A 456 87.47 -5.48 13.35
C HIS A 456 86.63 -4.31 13.85
N SER A 457 87.25 -3.28 14.43
CA SER A 457 86.55 -2.09 14.91
C SER A 457 85.94 -1.28 13.77
N VAL A 458 86.69 -1.06 12.69
CA VAL A 458 86.19 -0.36 11.50
C VAL A 458 85.07 -1.14 10.82
N LEU A 459 85.23 -2.46 10.67
CA LEU A 459 84.20 -3.32 10.09
C LEU A 459 82.92 -3.33 10.95
N LEU A 460 83.05 -3.42 12.27
CA LEU A 460 81.91 -3.42 13.19
C LEU A 460 81.12 -2.11 13.09
N VAL A 461 81.78 -0.96 13.11
CA VAL A 461 81.14 0.35 13.00
C VAL A 461 80.50 0.53 11.61
N ALA A 462 81.18 0.10 10.54
CA ALA A 462 80.65 0.16 9.19
C ALA A 462 79.39 -0.70 9.02
N ILE A 463 79.38 -1.94 9.52
CA ILE A 463 78.20 -2.82 9.48
C ILE A 463 77.07 -2.25 10.35
N ALA A 464 77.39 -1.77 11.55
CA ALA A 464 76.41 -1.17 12.47
C ALA A 464 75.71 0.06 11.88
N TRP A 465 76.34 0.75 10.93
CA TRP A 465 75.77 1.91 10.26
C TRP A 465 75.09 1.57 8.92
N LEU A 466 75.76 0.78 8.07
CA LEU A 466 75.28 0.47 6.70
C LEU A 466 74.12 -0.51 6.70
N LEU A 467 74.12 -1.52 7.57
CA LEU A 467 73.08 -2.56 7.56
C LEU A 467 71.70 -1.99 7.92
N PRO A 468 71.52 -1.20 9.00
CA PRO A 468 70.21 -0.63 9.34
C PRO A 468 69.74 0.38 8.29
N TRP A 469 70.65 1.19 7.75
CA TRP A 469 70.34 2.15 6.69
C TRP A 469 69.82 1.47 5.43
N PHE A 470 70.48 0.38 5.00
CA PHE A 470 70.08 -0.39 3.83
C PHE A 470 68.71 -1.06 4.05
N LEU A 471 68.48 -1.64 5.23
CA LEU A 471 67.19 -2.23 5.60
C LEU A 471 66.08 -1.17 5.60
N HIS A 472 66.33 0.02 6.17
CA HIS A 472 65.36 1.12 6.17
C HIS A 472 64.99 1.57 4.75
N ARG A 473 65.97 1.64 3.83
CA ARG A 473 65.74 2.03 2.43
C ARG A 473 64.98 0.97 1.62
N GLN A 474 65.28 -0.31 1.80
CA GLN A 474 64.56 -1.39 1.10
C GLN A 474 63.14 -1.62 1.63
N LEU A 475 62.91 -1.39 2.93
CA LEU A 475 61.60 -1.60 3.55
C LEU A 475 60.63 -0.44 3.34
N ALA A 476 61.06 0.68 2.75
CA ALA A 476 60.21 1.83 2.47
C ALA A 476 59.07 1.44 1.50
N PRO A 477 57.78 1.59 1.89
CA PRO A 477 56.66 1.22 1.04
C PRO A 477 56.60 2.08 -0.22
N SER A 478 56.22 1.48 -1.35
CA SER A 478 55.88 2.22 -2.55
C SER A 478 54.62 3.05 -2.31
N ALA A 479 54.75 4.38 -2.38
CA ALA A 479 53.63 5.32 -2.25
C ALA A 479 52.54 5.06 -3.30
N GLU A 480 52.92 4.64 -4.50
CA GLU A 480 52.01 4.27 -5.59
C GLU A 480 51.13 3.07 -5.21
N LYS A 481 51.73 2.01 -4.64
CA LYS A 481 50.97 0.84 -4.17
C LYS A 481 50.04 1.19 -3.01
N ALA A 482 50.46 2.09 -2.13
CA ALA A 482 49.62 2.60 -1.05
C ALA A 482 48.44 3.43 -1.59
N ALA A 483 48.70 4.32 -2.55
CA ALA A 483 47.68 5.12 -3.22
C ALA A 483 46.65 4.26 -3.97
N LEU A 484 47.11 3.28 -4.75
CA LEU A 484 46.24 2.35 -5.49
C LEU A 484 45.35 1.53 -4.52
N LYS A 485 45.93 1.03 -3.43
CA LYS A 485 45.17 0.32 -2.38
C LYS A 485 44.13 1.24 -1.74
N GLY A 486 44.50 2.49 -1.43
CA GLY A 486 43.61 3.48 -0.86
C GLY A 486 42.44 3.84 -1.78
N LEU A 487 42.71 4.05 -3.08
CA LEU A 487 41.69 4.31 -4.10
C LEU A 487 40.71 3.14 -4.21
N ARG A 488 41.22 1.91 -4.37
CA ARG A 488 40.37 0.71 -4.46
C ARG A 488 39.47 0.57 -3.23
N GLN A 489 40.03 0.71 -2.03
CA GLN A 489 39.25 0.63 -0.79
C GLN A 489 38.18 1.73 -0.68
N GLY A 490 38.46 2.93 -1.17
CA GLY A 490 37.49 4.01 -1.15
C GLY A 490 36.39 3.88 -2.18
N ILE A 491 36.69 3.38 -3.38
CA ILE A 491 35.68 3.08 -4.40
C ILE A 491 34.75 1.97 -3.89
N VAL A 492 35.30 0.86 -3.40
CA VAL A 492 34.52 -0.23 -2.76
C VAL A 492 33.65 0.32 -1.63
N GLY A 493 34.22 1.13 -0.73
CA GLY A 493 33.48 1.75 0.36
C GLY A 493 32.37 2.70 -0.12
N GLY A 494 32.59 3.42 -1.22
CA GLY A 494 31.61 4.31 -1.83
C GLY A 494 30.47 3.53 -2.49
N LEU A 495 30.78 2.48 -3.25
CA LEU A 495 29.79 1.59 -3.86
C LEU A 495 28.96 0.87 -2.81
N ALA A 496 29.59 0.36 -1.74
CA ALA A 496 28.88 -0.25 -0.61
C ALA A 496 27.95 0.75 0.10
N ALA A 497 28.37 2.00 0.27
CA ALA A 497 27.51 3.05 0.83
C ALA A 497 26.32 3.38 -0.08
N ALA A 498 26.51 3.43 -1.41
CA ALA A 498 25.43 3.60 -2.37
C ALA A 498 24.44 2.41 -2.32
N ALA A 499 24.94 1.18 -2.31
CA ALA A 499 24.13 -0.03 -2.17
C ALA A 499 23.28 -0.01 -0.90
N SER A 500 23.88 0.40 0.23
CA SER A 500 23.20 0.51 1.51
C SER A 500 22.11 1.58 1.50
N GLN A 501 22.31 2.72 0.82
CA GLN A 501 21.25 3.74 0.67
C GLN A 501 20.06 3.19 -0.11
N ILE A 502 20.31 2.48 -1.22
CA ILE A 502 19.24 1.90 -2.04
C ILE A 502 18.52 0.77 -1.28
N ALA A 503 19.25 -0.10 -0.61
CA ALA A 503 18.70 -1.10 0.30
C ALA A 503 17.80 -0.48 1.38
N GLY A 504 18.20 0.66 1.94
CA GLY A 504 17.39 1.43 2.90
C GLY A 504 16.07 1.94 2.30
N LEU A 505 16.08 2.35 1.03
CA LEU A 505 14.86 2.76 0.33
C LEU A 505 13.90 1.58 0.10
N ILE A 506 14.42 0.40 -0.22
CA ILE A 506 13.62 -0.81 -0.36
C ILE A 506 12.93 -1.13 0.97
N ASP A 507 13.69 -1.16 2.07
CA ASP A 507 13.16 -1.42 3.42
C ASP A 507 12.11 -0.38 3.86
N GLU A 508 12.35 0.91 3.59
CA GLU A 508 11.38 1.96 3.90
C GLU A 508 10.07 1.78 3.10
N SER A 509 10.18 1.48 1.80
CA SER A 509 9.02 1.23 0.94
C SER A 509 8.23 0.00 1.40
N GLN A 510 8.92 -1.07 1.82
CA GLN A 510 8.31 -2.27 2.39
C GLN A 510 7.59 -1.96 3.71
N ARG A 511 8.21 -1.19 4.61
CA ARG A 511 7.57 -0.77 5.87
C ARG A 511 6.32 0.08 5.62
N GLN A 512 6.35 0.99 4.66
CA GLN A 512 5.17 1.79 4.29
C GLN A 512 4.03 0.91 3.76
N ARG A 513 4.34 -0.04 2.86
CA ARG A 513 3.34 -1.00 2.36
C ARG A 513 2.78 -1.87 3.49
N GLN A 514 3.62 -2.37 4.39
CA GLN A 514 3.17 -3.19 5.51
C GLN A 514 2.26 -2.39 6.45
N ALA A 515 2.61 -1.14 6.76
CA ALA A 515 1.75 -0.26 7.55
C ALA A 515 0.40 -0.01 6.88
N PHE A 516 0.38 0.15 5.55
CA PHE A 516 -0.84 0.30 4.77
C PHE A 516 -1.73 -0.96 4.81
N VAL A 517 -1.12 -2.15 4.65
CA VAL A 517 -1.83 -3.44 4.75
C VAL A 517 -2.39 -3.63 6.15
N THR A 518 -1.60 -3.38 7.19
CA THR A 518 -2.05 -3.50 8.59
C THR A 518 -3.19 -2.52 8.91
N ALA A 519 -3.14 -1.29 8.40
CA ALA A 519 -4.24 -0.34 8.54
C ALA A 519 -5.53 -0.83 7.88
N GLY A 520 -5.44 -1.44 6.69
CA GLY A 520 -6.59 -2.04 6.02
C GLY A 520 -7.15 -3.25 6.78
N GLN A 521 -6.27 -4.09 7.35
CA GLN A 521 -6.66 -5.25 8.17
C GLN A 521 -7.38 -4.82 9.46
N ASP A 522 -6.86 -3.82 10.16
CA ASP A 522 -7.54 -3.25 11.34
C ASP A 522 -8.92 -2.71 10.98
N LEU A 523 -9.03 -2.01 9.85
CA LEU A 523 -10.29 -1.47 9.39
C LEU A 523 -11.31 -2.58 9.05
N ALA A 524 -10.87 -3.63 8.36
CA ALA A 524 -11.71 -4.80 8.06
C ALA A 524 -12.17 -5.51 9.35
N GLN A 525 -11.26 -5.68 10.31
CA GLN A 525 -11.58 -6.28 11.60
C GLN A 525 -12.58 -5.43 12.41
N ARG A 526 -12.44 -4.10 12.39
CA ARG A 526 -13.40 -3.18 13.04
C ARG A 526 -14.78 -3.22 12.39
N CYS A 527 -14.87 -3.51 11.08
CA CYS A 527 -16.14 -3.72 10.41
C CYS A 527 -16.82 -5.01 10.89
N ARG A 528 -16.07 -6.13 11.05
CA ARG A 528 -16.61 -7.40 11.54
C ARG A 528 -16.87 -7.45 13.05
N ALA A 529 -16.08 -6.78 13.87
CA ALA A 529 -16.25 -6.79 15.33
C ALA A 529 -17.61 -6.21 15.80
N ALA A 530 -18.30 -5.46 14.94
CA ALA A 530 -19.66 -5.00 15.19
C ALA A 530 -20.73 -6.11 15.10
N GLU A 531 -20.38 -7.31 14.60
CA GLU A 531 -21.29 -8.46 14.46
C GLU A 531 -21.69 -9.09 15.80
N THR A 532 -20.88 -8.97 16.86
CA THR A 532 -21.01 -9.85 18.05
C THR A 532 -22.12 -9.46 19.03
N SER A 533 -22.86 -8.37 18.80
CA SER A 533 -23.97 -7.94 19.66
C SER A 533 -25.37 -8.26 19.11
N ALA A 534 -25.47 -9.08 18.07
CA ALA A 534 -26.75 -9.41 17.45
C ALA A 534 -27.59 -10.33 18.35
N GLN A 535 -28.68 -9.83 18.90
CA GLN A 535 -29.74 -10.70 19.41
C GLN A 535 -30.36 -11.46 18.23
N PRO A 536 -30.65 -12.77 18.37
CA PRO A 536 -31.36 -13.50 17.33
C PRO A 536 -32.70 -12.84 17.03
N LEU A 537 -33.07 -12.77 15.74
CA LEU A 537 -34.32 -12.19 15.29
C LEU A 537 -35.49 -12.99 15.89
N ASP A 538 -36.23 -12.37 16.80
CA ASP A 538 -37.45 -12.94 17.35
C ASP A 538 -38.57 -12.83 16.31
N GLY A 539 -38.83 -13.93 15.59
CA GLY A 539 -39.99 -14.04 14.71
C GLY A 539 -39.78 -14.96 13.52
N VAL A 540 -40.50 -16.08 13.49
CA VAL A 540 -40.57 -17.01 12.34
C VAL A 540 -40.97 -16.27 11.05
N LEU A 541 -41.81 -15.24 11.16
CA LEU A 541 -42.26 -14.42 10.02
C LEU A 541 -41.10 -13.61 9.41
N LEU A 542 -40.32 -12.91 10.23
CA LEU A 542 -39.25 -12.02 9.76
C LEU A 542 -38.16 -12.80 9.03
N ASN A 543 -37.81 -14.00 9.52
CA ASN A 543 -36.87 -14.91 8.86
C ASN A 543 -37.36 -15.40 7.48
N ARG A 544 -38.68 -15.46 7.25
CA ARG A 544 -39.26 -15.84 5.96
C ARG A 544 -39.32 -14.70 4.95
N LEU A 545 -39.32 -13.45 5.43
CA LEU A 545 -39.27 -12.27 4.58
C LEU A 545 -37.84 -11.96 4.12
N LEU A 546 -36.84 -12.46 4.84
CA LEU A 546 -35.44 -12.20 4.55
C LEU A 546 -34.85 -13.35 3.73
N GLN A 547 -33.97 -13.02 2.79
CA GLN A 547 -33.23 -14.05 2.04
C GLN A 547 -32.33 -14.85 3.01
N GLY A 548 -32.30 -16.17 2.86
CA GLY A 548 -31.48 -17.05 3.69
C GLY A 548 -29.99 -16.88 3.36
N ARG A 549 -29.12 -16.99 4.36
CA ARG A 549 -27.68 -17.21 4.13
C ARG A 549 -27.51 -18.60 3.52
N THR A 550 -27.12 -18.67 2.25
CA THR A 550 -26.59 -19.89 1.61
C THR A 550 -25.12 -20.06 1.93
#